data_AF-A0A960Q914-F1
#
_entry.id   AF-A0A960Q914-F1
#
_cell.length_a   1.000
_cell.length_b   1.000
_cell.length_c   1.000
_cell.angle_alpha   90.00
_cell.angle_beta   90.00
_cell.angle_gamma   90.00
#
_symmetry.space_group_name_H-M   'P 1'
#
loop_
_entity.id
_entity.type
_entity.pdbx_description
1 polymer ?
#
loop_
_entity_poly.entity_id
_entity_poly.type
_entity_poly.pdbx_seq_one_letter_code
_entity_poly.pdbx_strand_id
1 'polypeptide(L)' 'DPERADAHYTLGLCYLNSGDTAKAREQLGKVLELAPDSSWARDAKEMLGYLK' A
#
# COMPACT_ATOMS: atom_id res chain seq x y z
N ASP A 1 4.34 0.31 14.01
CA ASP A 1 2.95 0.10 14.46
C ASP A 1 2.09 -0.37 13.31
N PRO A 2 1.28 -1.42 13.52
CA PRO A 2 0.30 -1.88 12.55
C PRO A 2 -0.65 -0.76 12.08
N GLU A 3 -1.00 0.15 12.99
CA GLU A 3 -1.85 1.35 12.78
C GLU A 3 -1.23 2.45 11.91
N ARG A 4 0.05 2.32 11.53
CA ARG A 4 0.66 3.20 10.52
C ARG A 4 0.65 2.54 9.14
N ALA A 5 0.80 1.22 9.08
CA ALA A 5 0.85 0.47 7.83
C ALA A 5 -0.54 0.32 7.19
N ASP A 6 -1.58 0.09 7.98
CA ASP A 6 -2.98 0.07 7.54
C ASP A 6 -3.45 1.41 6.96
N ALA A 7 -3.02 2.54 7.53
CA ALA A 7 -3.36 3.88 7.06
C ALA A 7 -2.76 4.14 5.68
N HIS A 8 -1.48 3.80 5.49
CA HIS A 8 -0.84 3.89 4.18
C HIS A 8 -1.44 2.92 3.17
N TYR A 9 -1.83 1.72 3.59
CA TYR A 9 -2.50 0.75 2.72
C TYR A 9 -3.85 1.29 2.24
N THR A 10 -4.68 1.77 3.17
CA THR A 10 -6.00 2.35 2.87
C THR A 10 -5.87 3.56 1.96
N LEU A 11 -4.91 4.44 2.20
CA LEU A 11 -4.64 5.59 1.34
C LEU A 11 -4.18 5.16 -0.06
N GLY A 12 -3.39 4.09 -0.15
CA GLY A 12 -3.02 3.45 -1.41
C GLY A 12 -4.25 3.00 -2.20
N LEU A 13 -5.18 2.30 -1.55
CA LEU A 13 -6.45 1.88 -2.16
C LEU A 13 -7.31 3.07 -2.61
N CYS A 14 -7.37 4.14 -1.81
CA CYS A 14 -8.09 5.36 -2.20
C CYS A 14 -7.51 5.99 -3.48
N TYR A 15 -6.18 6.02 -3.60
CA TYR A 15 -5.53 6.51 -4.82
C TYR A 15 -5.78 5.60 -6.02
N LEU A 16 -5.81 4.27 -5.83
CA LEU A 16 -6.23 3.33 -6.88
C LEU A 16 -7.64 3.59 -7.36
N ASN A 17 -8.58 3.76 -6.43
CA ASN A 17 -9.96 4.08 -6.75
C ASN A 17 -10.10 5.43 -7.47
N SER A 18 -9.18 6.37 -7.21
CA SER A 18 -9.12 7.67 -7.87
C SER A 18 -8.38 7.63 -9.22
N GLY A 19 -7.86 6.46 -9.64
CA GLY A 19 -7.06 6.29 -10.85
C GLY A 19 -5.61 6.82 -10.73
N ASP A 20 -5.21 7.30 -9.57
CA ASP A 20 -3.90 7.92 -9.32
C ASP A 20 -2.87 6.83 -8.94
N THR A 21 -2.55 5.97 -9.91
CA THR A 21 -1.75 4.75 -9.76
C THR A 21 -0.35 5.04 -9.19
N ALA A 22 0.22 6.20 -9.54
CA ALA A 22 1.54 6.61 -9.05
C ALA A 22 1.55 6.83 -7.54
N LYS A 23 0.55 7.56 -7.01
CA LYS A 23 0.42 7.79 -5.57
C LYS A 23 0.04 6.52 -4.83
N ALA A 24 -0.80 5.68 -5.42
CA ALA A 24 -1.09 4.37 -4.86
C ALA A 24 0.18 3.55 -4.65
N ARG A 25 1.04 3.49 -5.67
CA ARG A 25 2.32 2.79 -5.61
C ARG A 25 3.22 3.34 -4.50
N GLU A 26 3.27 4.66 -4.33
CA GLU A 26 4.03 5.29 -3.25
C GLU A 26 3.52 4.86 -1.87
N GLN A 27 2.20 4.95 -1.63
CA GLN A 27 1.67 4.62 -0.30
C GLN A 27 1.78 3.13 0.01
N LEU A 28 1.49 2.26 -0.96
CA LEU A 28 1.68 0.82 -0.81
C LEU A 28 3.16 0.47 -0.57
N GLY A 29 4.10 1.22 -1.15
CA GLY A 29 5.53 1.10 -0.86
C GLY A 29 5.86 1.40 0.60
N LYS A 30 5.29 2.47 1.18
CA LYS A 30 5.48 2.81 2.60
C LYS A 30 4.97 1.73 3.54
N VAL A 31 3.92 0.99 3.17
CA VAL A 31 3.44 -0.17 3.95
C VAL A 31 4.55 -1.22 4.10
N LEU A 32 5.30 -1.49 3.02
CA LEU A 32 6.42 -2.43 3.03
C LEU A 32 7.58 -1.93 3.88
N GLU A 33 7.82 -0.62 3.94
CA GLU A 33 8.88 -0.03 4.77
C GLU A 33 8.53 0.00 6.25
N LEU A 34 7.26 0.30 6.58
CA LEU A 34 6.80 0.49 7.95
C LEU A 34 6.51 -0.82 8.69
N ALA A 35 6.02 -1.82 7.97
CA ALA A 35 5.64 -3.10 8.55
C ALA A 35 5.85 -4.26 7.55
N PRO A 36 7.10 -4.55 7.16
CA PRO A 36 7.43 -5.55 6.13
C PRO A 36 6.87 -6.95 6.42
N ASP A 37 6.76 -7.32 7.70
CA ASP A 37 6.28 -8.63 8.14
C ASP A 37 4.77 -8.66 8.48
N SER A 38 4.03 -7.61 8.14
CA SER A 38 2.59 -7.54 8.38
C SER A 38 1.76 -8.09 7.23
N SER A 39 0.52 -8.49 7.52
CA SER A 39 -0.46 -8.87 6.50
C SER A 39 -0.67 -7.74 5.47
N TRP A 40 -0.66 -6.48 5.92
CA TRP A 40 -0.76 -5.32 5.05
C TRP A 40 0.39 -5.21 4.05
N ALA A 41 1.62 -5.53 4.47
CA ALA A 41 2.76 -5.53 3.55
C ALA A 41 2.63 -6.65 2.50
N ARG A 42 2.13 -7.82 2.89
CA ARG A 42 1.85 -8.90 1.92
C ARG A 42 0.84 -8.45 0.87
N ASP A 43 -0.29 -7.91 1.32
CA ASP A 43 -1.36 -7.46 0.43
C ASP A 43 -0.91 -6.26 -0.42
N ALA A 44 -0.17 -5.31 0.15
CA ALA A 44 0.41 -4.19 -0.58
C ALA A 44 1.34 -4.65 -1.70
N LYS A 45 2.14 -5.69 -1.46
CA LYS A 45 3.03 -6.28 -2.47
C LYS A 45 2.26 -6.93 -3.62
N GLU A 46 1.16 -7.61 -3.32
CA GLU A 46 0.27 -8.16 -4.35
C GLU A 46 -0.35 -7.03 -5.18
N MET A 47 -0.89 -6.01 -4.53
CA MET A 47 -1.47 -4.83 -5.19
C MET A 47 -0.45 -4.13 -6.08
N LEU A 48 0.78 -3.91 -5.60
CA LEU A 48 1.88 -3.37 -6.41
C LEU A 48 2.19 -4.24 -7.65
N GLY A 49 1.99 -5.56 -7.56
CA GLY A 49 2.12 -6.48 -8.67
C GLY A 49 1.03 -6.32 -9.74
N TYR A 50 -0.18 -5.91 -9.35
CA TYR A 50 -1.28 -5.60 -10.29
C TYR A 50 -1.12 -4.25 -11.00
N LEU A 51 -0.32 -3.34 -10.44
CA LEU A 51 -0.07 -1.99 -10.98
C LEU A 51 1.08 -1.96 -12.01
N LYS A 52 1.39 -3.11 -12.61
CA LYS A 52 2.50 -3.31 -13.55
C LYS A 52 2.23 -2.71 -14.92
#